data_AF-A0A955UHK9-F1
#
_entry.id   AF-A0A955UHK9-F1
#
_cell.length_a   1.000
_cell.length_b   1.000
_cell.length_c   1.000
_cell.angle_alpha   90.00
_cell.angle_beta   90.00
_cell.angle_gamma   90.00
#
_symmetry.space_group_name_H-M   'P 1'
#
loop_
_entity.id
_entity.type
_entity.pdbx_description
1 polymer ?
#
loop_
_entity_poly.entity_id
_entity_poly.type
_entity_poly.pdbx_seq_one_letter_code
_entity_poly.pdbx_strand_id
1 'polypeptide(L)'
;MLTEALGSRGFGVAPDFLPEAAWRPLAREARGLHARGRFRHAGVGRGASFRVAPEIRNDAVLWIDPSSPTRLQRRWLERVERLRLALNRSLYLGVFGYEAHLARFAPGARYQTHLDRFSDASHRVVSLVLYLNDDWTAEEGGALRLYLGEADAPPWQDVEPRGGTLVAFLS
;
A
#
# COMPACT_ATOMS: atom_id res chain seq x y z
N MET A 1 19.13 1.46 -3.56
CA MET A 1 17.92 1.08 -4.34
C MET A 1 16.82 0.55 -3.40
N LEU A 2 15.54 0.41 -3.81
CA LEU A 2 14.45 -0.01 -2.90
C LEU A 2 14.71 -1.37 -2.21
N THR A 3 15.30 -2.32 -2.94
CA THR A 3 15.69 -3.65 -2.42
C THR A 3 16.75 -3.57 -1.31
N GLU A 4 17.74 -2.70 -1.48
CA GLU A 4 18.79 -2.46 -0.50
C GLU A 4 18.23 -1.81 0.77
N ALA A 5 17.37 -0.81 0.63
CA ALA A 5 16.71 -0.15 1.76
C ALA A 5 15.87 -1.14 2.57
N LEU A 6 15.12 -2.03 1.90
CA LEU A 6 14.39 -3.11 2.56
C LEU A 6 15.32 -4.09 3.28
N GLY A 7 16.45 -4.47 2.68
CA GLY A 7 17.40 -5.39 3.29
C GLY A 7 18.12 -4.81 4.51
N SER A 8 18.43 -3.51 4.51
CA SER A 8 19.20 -2.89 5.58
C SER A 8 18.34 -2.28 6.69
N ARG A 9 17.16 -1.73 6.36
CA ARG A 9 16.29 -0.99 7.30
C ARG A 9 14.92 -1.62 7.50
N GLY A 10 14.56 -2.65 6.74
CA GLY A 10 13.21 -3.22 6.76
C GLY A 10 12.14 -2.37 6.05
N PHE A 11 12.50 -1.19 5.51
CA PHE A 11 11.61 -0.37 4.72
C PHE A 11 12.34 0.52 3.72
N GLY A 12 11.63 1.01 2.71
CA GLY A 12 12.11 1.98 1.74
C GLY A 12 10.99 2.84 1.18
N VAL A 13 11.31 4.11 0.93
CA VAL A 13 10.44 5.07 0.25
C VAL A 13 11.09 5.43 -1.08
N ALA A 14 10.31 5.33 -2.16
CA ALA A 14 10.72 5.71 -3.51
C ALA A 14 9.75 6.78 -4.03
N PRO A 15 10.09 8.07 -3.88
CA PRO A 15 9.42 9.14 -4.61
C PRO A 15 9.49 8.88 -6.11
N ASP A 16 8.45 9.27 -6.86
CA ASP A 16 8.39 9.15 -8.32
C ASP A 16 8.57 7.72 -8.86
N PHE A 17 8.27 6.70 -8.05
CA PHE A 17 8.34 5.29 -8.46
C PHE A 17 7.48 5.02 -9.70
N LEU A 18 6.29 5.62 -9.74
CA LEU A 18 5.53 5.78 -10.97
C LEU A 18 5.62 7.23 -11.46
N PRO A 19 5.91 7.45 -12.76
CA PRO A 19 5.84 8.78 -13.33
C PRO A 19 4.40 9.27 -13.36
N GLU A 20 4.23 10.59 -13.41
CA GLU A 20 2.94 11.27 -13.46
C GLU A 20 2.00 10.74 -14.54
N ALA A 21 2.54 10.53 -15.75
CA ALA A 21 1.82 9.97 -16.88
C ALA A 21 1.27 8.55 -16.63
N ALA A 22 1.78 7.83 -15.64
CA ALA A 22 1.30 6.50 -15.24
C ALA A 22 0.34 6.55 -14.05
N TRP A 23 0.67 7.29 -12.98
CA TRP A 23 -0.16 7.29 -11.77
C TRP A 23 -1.41 8.17 -11.90
N ARG A 24 -1.38 9.30 -12.60
CA ARG A 24 -2.57 10.17 -12.75
C ARG A 24 -3.74 9.48 -13.46
N PRO A 25 -3.55 8.74 -14.57
CA PRO A 25 -4.64 7.96 -15.16
C PRO A 25 -5.19 6.90 -14.21
N LEU A 26 -4.32 6.22 -13.44
CA LEU A 26 -4.74 5.21 -12.47
C LEU A 26 -5.56 5.84 -11.32
N ALA A 27 -5.17 7.02 -10.86
CA ALA A 27 -5.93 7.82 -9.88
C ALA A 27 -7.32 8.19 -10.42
N ARG A 28 -7.42 8.65 -11.67
CA ARG A 28 -8.70 8.94 -12.33
C ARG A 28 -9.58 7.70 -12.46
N GLU A 29 -9.00 6.57 -12.83
CA GLU A 29 -9.72 5.29 -12.88
C GLU A 29 -10.27 4.91 -11.49
N ALA A 30 -9.44 4.98 -10.45
CA ALA A 30 -9.86 4.68 -9.07
C ALA A 30 -11.01 5.60 -8.61
N ARG A 31 -10.92 6.91 -8.87
CA ARG A 31 -12.00 7.88 -8.57
C ARG A 31 -13.28 7.53 -9.34
N GLY A 32 -13.18 7.18 -10.62
CA GLY A 32 -14.33 6.78 -11.44
C GLY A 32 -14.96 5.45 -11.03
N LEU A 33 -14.17 4.50 -10.52
CA LEU A 33 -14.68 3.26 -9.92
C LEU A 33 -15.40 3.54 -8.61
N HIS A 34 -14.86 4.43 -7.77
CA HIS A 34 -15.49 4.85 -6.53
C HIS A 34 -16.82 5.57 -6.77
N ALA A 35 -16.86 6.53 -7.70
CA ALA A 35 -18.08 7.25 -8.07
C ALA A 35 -19.21 6.33 -8.56
N ARG A 36 -18.86 5.16 -9.12
CA ARG A 36 -19.80 4.11 -9.55
C ARG A 36 -20.15 3.11 -8.44
N GLY A 37 -19.82 3.40 -7.19
CA GLY A 37 -20.16 2.57 -6.03
C GLY A 37 -19.46 1.21 -5.99
N ARG A 38 -18.31 1.05 -6.68
CA ARG A 38 -17.61 -0.25 -6.76
C ARG A 38 -16.85 -0.62 -5.50
N PHE A 39 -16.53 0.36 -4.66
CA PHE A 39 -15.77 0.16 -3.44
C PHE A 39 -16.67 -0.37 -2.31
N ARG A 40 -16.10 -1.15 -1.41
CA ARG A 40 -16.76 -1.69 -0.20
C ARG A 40 -16.01 -1.22 1.03
N HIS A 41 -16.67 -1.11 2.18
CA HIS A 41 -15.97 -0.82 3.43
C HIS A 41 -14.92 -1.89 3.72
N ALA A 42 -13.73 -1.45 4.10
CA ALA A 42 -12.69 -2.36 4.56
C ALA A 42 -13.14 -3.08 5.84
N GLY A 43 -12.75 -4.34 5.98
CA GLY A 43 -12.87 -5.08 7.22
C GLY A 43 -11.51 -5.50 7.76
N VAL A 44 -11.52 -6.01 8.97
CA VAL A 44 -10.37 -6.57 9.68
C VAL A 44 -10.61 -8.06 9.96
N GLY A 45 -9.54 -8.85 10.06
CA GLY A 45 -9.64 -10.30 10.22
C GLY A 45 -9.84 -11.06 8.91
N ARG A 46 -9.97 -12.39 9.00
CA ARG A 46 -10.12 -13.30 7.85
C ARG A 46 -11.16 -14.38 8.12
N GLY A 47 -11.81 -14.87 7.07
CA GLY A 47 -12.78 -15.96 7.19
C GLY A 47 -13.88 -15.63 8.21
N ALA A 48 -14.06 -16.50 9.20
CA ALA A 48 -15.07 -16.33 10.24
C ALA A 48 -14.80 -15.15 11.21
N SER A 49 -13.56 -14.64 11.29
CA SER A 49 -13.22 -13.47 12.12
C SER A 49 -13.32 -12.14 11.36
N PHE A 50 -13.67 -12.18 10.07
CA PHE A 50 -13.85 -10.97 9.27
C PHE A 50 -14.99 -10.12 9.82
N ARG A 51 -14.69 -8.86 10.15
CA ARG A 51 -15.68 -7.88 10.57
C ARG A 51 -15.36 -6.50 10.03
N VAL A 52 -16.39 -5.72 9.72
CA VAL A 52 -16.24 -4.29 9.48
C VAL A 52 -16.10 -3.60 10.84
N ALA A 53 -14.95 -2.98 11.09
CA ALA A 53 -14.60 -2.35 12.36
C ALA A 53 -14.17 -0.89 12.11
N PRO A 54 -15.12 0.03 11.89
CA PRO A 54 -14.85 1.43 11.52
C PRO A 54 -14.01 2.19 12.55
N GLU A 55 -14.04 1.75 13.81
CA GLU A 55 -13.21 2.29 14.89
C GLU A 55 -11.73 2.01 14.65
N ILE A 56 -11.38 0.87 14.03
CA ILE A 56 -10.01 0.48 13.67
C ILE A 56 -9.62 1.04 12.31
N ARG A 57 -10.48 0.82 11.30
CA ARG A 57 -10.23 1.16 9.90
C ARG A 57 -11.54 1.48 9.20
N ASN A 58 -11.63 2.64 8.56
CA ASN A 58 -12.87 3.08 7.90
C ASN A 58 -12.68 3.55 6.45
N ASP A 59 -11.61 3.10 5.76
CA ASP A 59 -11.50 3.28 4.32
C ASP A 59 -12.43 2.36 3.53
N ALA A 60 -12.62 2.73 2.28
CA ALA A 60 -13.27 1.89 1.29
C ALA A 60 -12.20 1.25 0.40
N VAL A 61 -12.36 -0.04 0.08
CA VAL A 61 -11.44 -0.81 -0.75
C VAL A 61 -12.12 -1.42 -1.97
N LEU A 62 -11.34 -1.64 -3.02
CA LEU A 62 -11.72 -2.40 -4.20
C LEU A 62 -10.56 -3.31 -4.60
N TRP A 63 -10.73 -4.62 -4.41
CA TRP A 63 -9.74 -5.63 -4.83
C TRP A 63 -9.58 -5.64 -6.35
N ILE A 64 -8.33 -5.75 -6.79
CA ILE A 64 -7.99 -5.93 -8.20
C ILE A 64 -8.02 -7.42 -8.48
N ASP A 65 -8.90 -7.84 -9.38
CA ASP A 65 -8.91 -9.21 -9.88
C ASP A 65 -7.76 -9.40 -10.89
N PRO A 66 -6.75 -10.23 -10.58
CA PRO A 66 -5.61 -10.43 -11.47
C PRO A 66 -5.99 -11.15 -12.77
N SER A 67 -7.14 -11.83 -12.83
CA SER A 67 -7.65 -12.46 -14.05
C SER A 67 -8.28 -11.47 -15.02
N SER A 68 -8.79 -10.33 -14.52
CA SER A 68 -9.49 -9.33 -15.31
C SER A 68 -9.12 -7.87 -14.95
N PRO A 69 -7.81 -7.51 -14.92
CA PRO A 69 -7.41 -6.14 -14.62
C PRO A 69 -7.65 -5.22 -15.82
N THR A 70 -7.97 -3.95 -15.53
CA THR A 70 -7.93 -2.90 -16.56
C THR A 70 -6.52 -2.77 -17.13
N ARG A 71 -6.36 -2.08 -18.26
CA ARG A 71 -5.02 -1.82 -18.84
C ARG A 71 -4.08 -1.09 -17.88
N LEU A 72 -4.61 -0.16 -17.07
CA LEU A 72 -3.83 0.61 -16.10
C LEU A 72 -3.42 -0.27 -14.91
N GLN A 73 -4.36 -1.05 -14.36
CA GLN A 73 -4.08 -2.01 -13.30
C GLN A 73 -3.06 -3.06 -13.73
N ARG A 74 -3.20 -3.62 -14.94
CA ARG A 74 -2.26 -4.61 -15.49
C ARG A 74 -0.83 -4.09 -15.52
N ARG A 75 -0.62 -2.86 -16.00
CA ARG A 75 0.70 -2.21 -16.01
C ARG A 75 1.30 -2.05 -14.60
N TRP A 76 0.45 -1.74 -13.62
CA TRP A 76 0.87 -1.70 -12.22
C TRP A 76 1.27 -3.09 -11.72
N LEU A 77 0.43 -4.12 -11.92
CA LEU A 77 0.71 -5.50 -11.49
C LEU A 77 2.01 -6.05 -12.13
N GLU A 78 2.27 -5.76 -13.42
CA GLU A 78 3.52 -6.12 -14.09
C GLU A 78 4.76 -5.47 -13.45
N ARG A 79 4.61 -4.28 -12.86
CA ARG A 79 5.70 -3.60 -12.15
C ARG A 79 5.91 -4.19 -10.77
N VAL A 80 4.83 -4.55 -10.07
CA VAL A 80 4.88 -5.30 -8.82
C VAL A 80 5.56 -6.65 -9.02
N GLU A 81 5.25 -7.36 -10.11
CA GLU A 81 5.88 -8.64 -10.42
C GLU A 81 7.39 -8.51 -10.63
N ARG A 82 7.83 -7.49 -11.38
CA ARG A 82 9.26 -7.18 -11.53
C ARG A 82 9.93 -6.89 -10.19
N LEU A 83 9.25 -6.15 -9.31
CA LEU A 83 9.76 -5.87 -7.97
C LEU A 83 9.83 -7.14 -7.11
N ARG A 84 8.80 -8.01 -7.14
CA ARG A 84 8.79 -9.30 -6.44
C ARG A 84 9.98 -10.18 -6.84
N LEU A 85 10.25 -10.29 -8.14
CA LEU A 85 11.39 -11.05 -8.66
C LEU A 85 12.72 -10.45 -8.23
N ALA A 86 12.84 -9.11 -8.22
CA ALA A 86 14.04 -8.43 -7.73
C ALA A 86 14.25 -8.66 -6.23
N LEU A 87 13.20 -8.54 -5.42
CA LEU A 87 13.25 -8.80 -3.98
C LEU A 87 13.66 -10.24 -3.68
N ASN A 88 13.07 -11.22 -4.35
CA ASN A 88 13.45 -12.61 -4.16
C ASN A 88 14.92 -12.88 -4.54
N ARG A 89 15.42 -12.24 -5.59
CA ARG A 89 16.82 -12.40 -6.01
C ARG A 89 17.80 -11.75 -5.03
N SER A 90 17.47 -10.56 -4.55
CA SER A 90 18.38 -9.77 -3.71
C SER A 90 18.32 -10.15 -2.23
N LEU A 91 17.16 -10.57 -1.75
CA LEU A 91 16.88 -10.73 -0.31
C LEU A 91 16.40 -12.14 0.06
N TYR A 92 16.27 -13.06 -0.92
CA TYR A 92 15.87 -14.46 -0.70
C TYR A 92 14.54 -14.65 0.06
N LEU A 93 13.61 -13.70 -0.10
CA LEU A 93 12.37 -13.64 0.70
C LEU A 93 11.33 -14.72 0.39
N GLY A 94 11.47 -15.46 -0.72
CA GLY A 94 10.51 -16.52 -1.07
C GLY A 94 9.08 -16.02 -1.31
N VAL A 95 8.88 -14.80 -1.80
CA VAL A 95 7.55 -14.26 -2.08
C VAL A 95 6.99 -14.93 -3.33
N PHE A 96 5.94 -15.74 -3.21
CA PHE A 96 5.39 -16.54 -4.33
C PHE A 96 4.20 -15.88 -5.06
N GLY A 97 3.54 -14.91 -4.43
CA GLY A 97 2.39 -14.22 -5.01
C GLY A 97 2.12 -12.89 -4.32
N TYR A 98 1.13 -12.16 -4.81
CA TYR A 98 0.68 -10.91 -4.22
C TYR A 98 -0.82 -10.72 -4.46
N GLU A 99 -1.41 -9.94 -3.58
CA GLU A 99 -2.78 -9.46 -3.66
C GLU A 99 -2.74 -7.93 -3.70
N ALA A 100 -3.65 -7.29 -4.43
CA ALA A 100 -3.67 -5.84 -4.57
C ALA A 100 -5.11 -5.31 -4.52
N HIS A 101 -5.28 -4.16 -3.90
CA HIS A 101 -6.54 -3.44 -3.88
C HIS A 101 -6.30 -1.93 -3.97
N LEU A 102 -7.30 -1.22 -4.49
CA LEU A 102 -7.40 0.22 -4.34
C LEU A 102 -7.96 0.50 -2.94
N ALA A 103 -7.48 1.58 -2.30
CA ALA A 103 -8.00 2.06 -1.03
C ALA A 103 -8.34 3.55 -1.14
N ARG A 104 -9.41 3.97 -0.48
CA ARG A 104 -9.84 5.36 -0.42
C ARG A 104 -10.23 5.73 1.01
N PHE A 105 -9.48 6.68 1.55
CA PHE A 105 -9.75 7.32 2.82
C PHE A 105 -10.54 8.61 2.54
N ALA A 106 -11.74 8.73 3.09
CA ALA A 106 -12.47 10.00 3.11
C ALA A 106 -11.81 10.96 4.12
N PRO A 107 -12.07 12.28 4.07
CA PRO A 107 -11.61 13.19 5.11
C PRO A 107 -12.02 12.68 6.51
N GLY A 108 -11.06 12.64 7.44
CA GLY A 108 -11.24 12.08 8.79
C GLY A 108 -11.19 10.55 8.89
N ALA A 109 -11.09 9.83 7.78
CA ALA A 109 -10.84 8.40 7.79
C ALA A 109 -9.40 8.09 8.22
N ARG A 110 -9.20 6.96 8.87
CA ARG A 110 -7.90 6.53 9.39
C ARG A 110 -7.80 5.01 9.44
N TYR A 111 -6.57 4.55 9.63
CA TYR A 111 -6.28 3.20 10.09
C TYR A 111 -5.41 3.31 11.33
N GLN A 112 -5.87 2.75 12.44
CA GLN A 112 -5.06 2.67 13.67
C GLN A 112 -3.75 1.89 13.44
N THR A 113 -2.78 2.10 14.32
CA THR A 113 -1.50 1.36 14.33
C THR A 113 -1.75 -0.15 14.34
N HIS A 114 -1.10 -0.86 13.41
CA HIS A 114 -1.23 -2.31 13.25
C HIS A 114 0.01 -2.88 12.55
N LEU A 115 0.13 -4.20 12.57
CA LEU A 115 1.02 -4.95 11.69
C LEU A 115 0.20 -5.53 10.54
N ASP A 116 0.78 -5.56 9.34
CA ASP A 116 0.13 -6.12 8.15
C ASP A 116 0.07 -7.65 8.19
N ARG A 117 1.02 -8.26 8.89
CA ARG A 117 1.02 -9.68 9.23
C ARG A 117 0.12 -9.94 10.44
N PHE A 118 -0.93 -10.72 10.22
CA PHE A 118 -1.76 -11.25 11.31
C PHE A 118 -0.99 -12.32 12.09
N SER A 119 -1.29 -12.46 13.39
CA SER A 119 -0.61 -13.38 14.30
C SER A 119 -0.75 -14.86 13.92
N ASP A 120 -1.70 -15.21 13.07
CA ASP A 120 -2.05 -16.57 12.64
C ASP A 120 -1.55 -16.93 11.24
N ALA A 121 -0.87 -16.02 10.54
CA ALA A 121 -0.60 -16.16 9.10
C ALA A 121 0.76 -15.62 8.67
N SER A 122 1.71 -16.51 8.41
CA SER A 122 3.09 -16.21 8.02
C SER A 122 3.31 -15.79 6.56
N HIS A 123 2.24 -15.64 5.76
CA HIS A 123 2.35 -15.51 4.30
C HIS A 123 2.51 -14.09 3.77
N ARG A 124 2.40 -13.05 4.61
CA ARG A 124 2.72 -11.66 4.21
C ARG A 124 4.13 -11.33 4.65
N VAL A 125 5.00 -11.10 3.66
CA VAL A 125 6.43 -10.86 3.86
C VAL A 125 6.79 -9.40 3.58
N VAL A 126 6.18 -8.80 2.56
CA VAL A 126 6.43 -7.42 2.13
C VAL A 126 5.10 -6.74 1.81
N SER A 127 4.93 -5.55 2.36
CA SER A 127 3.82 -4.64 2.06
C SER A 127 4.27 -3.56 1.08
N LEU A 128 3.41 -3.23 0.10
CA LEU A 128 3.62 -2.18 -0.87
C LEU A 128 2.45 -1.19 -0.86
N VAL A 129 2.74 0.10 -0.69
CA VAL A 129 1.75 1.19 -0.72
C VAL A 129 2.15 2.17 -1.80
N LEU A 130 1.36 2.27 -2.86
CA LEU A 130 1.51 3.27 -3.91
C LEU A 130 0.48 4.37 -3.72
N TYR A 131 0.94 5.61 -3.58
CA TYR A 131 0.06 6.76 -3.47
C TYR A 131 -0.33 7.34 -4.83
N LEU A 132 -1.57 7.84 -4.89
CA LEU A 132 -2.21 8.34 -6.11
C LEU A 132 -2.83 9.73 -5.92
N ASN A 133 -2.44 10.45 -4.86
CA ASN A 133 -3.01 11.75 -4.53
C ASN A 133 -2.34 12.86 -5.33
N ASP A 134 -3.15 13.81 -5.75
CA ASP A 134 -2.72 14.93 -6.57
C ASP A 134 -2.41 16.12 -5.67
N ASP A 135 -1.31 16.82 -5.93
CA ASP A 135 -0.92 18.07 -5.25
C ASP A 135 -1.03 18.06 -3.72
N TRP A 136 -0.77 16.90 -3.10
CA TRP A 136 -0.96 16.70 -1.65
C TRP A 136 0.05 17.52 -0.83
N THR A 137 -0.44 18.21 0.20
CA THR A 137 0.39 19.01 1.10
C THR A 137 0.46 18.42 2.51
N ALA A 138 1.46 18.83 3.28
CA ALA A 138 1.65 18.35 4.64
C ALA A 138 0.48 18.74 5.58
N GLU A 139 -0.14 19.89 5.32
CA GLU A 139 -1.25 20.45 6.09
C GLU A 139 -2.54 19.62 5.93
N GLU A 140 -2.68 18.87 4.84
CA GLU A 140 -3.81 17.96 4.61
C GLU A 140 -3.73 16.68 5.46
N GLY A 141 -2.59 16.44 6.12
CA GLY A 141 -2.36 15.28 6.97
C GLY A 141 -2.36 13.96 6.18
N GLY A 142 -2.91 12.89 6.76
CA GLY A 142 -3.06 11.59 6.07
C GLY A 142 -1.76 10.83 5.82
N ALA A 143 -0.66 11.25 6.44
CA ALA A 143 0.63 10.58 6.33
C ALA A 143 0.58 9.14 6.86
N LEU A 144 1.33 8.24 6.22
CA LEU A 144 1.65 6.95 6.79
C LEU A 144 2.77 7.13 7.82
N ARG A 145 2.48 6.76 9.07
CA ARG A 145 3.47 6.69 10.14
C ARG A 145 4.03 5.28 10.26
N LEU A 146 5.31 5.11 9.94
CA LEU A 146 6.06 3.88 10.14
C LEU A 146 6.75 3.93 11.50
N TYR A 147 6.51 2.97 12.39
CA TYR A 147 7.20 2.88 13.69
C TYR A 147 8.45 2.00 13.54
N LEU A 148 9.64 2.58 13.77
CA LEU A 148 10.93 2.00 13.39
C LEU A 148 11.76 1.45 14.58
N GLY A 149 11.32 1.69 15.81
CA GLY A 149 11.88 1.04 17.00
C GLY A 149 13.32 1.44 17.39
N GLU A 150 13.92 2.46 16.80
CA GLU A 150 15.28 2.91 17.15
C GLU A 150 15.31 3.98 18.26
N ALA A 151 16.38 3.96 19.07
CA ALA A 151 16.51 4.73 20.30
C ALA A 151 16.96 6.20 20.12
N ASP A 152 17.62 6.53 19.00
CA ASP A 152 18.31 7.83 18.80
C ASP A 152 17.61 8.78 17.79
N ALA A 153 16.39 8.43 17.35
CA ALA A 153 15.55 9.21 16.43
C ALA A 153 14.10 9.23 16.96
N PRO A 154 13.19 10.08 16.43
CA PRO A 154 11.76 9.85 16.67
C PRO A 154 11.47 8.40 16.30
N PRO A 155 10.79 7.61 17.15
CA PRO A 155 10.62 6.17 16.91
C PRO A 155 9.69 5.88 15.73
N TRP A 156 9.40 6.88 14.90
CA TRP A 156 8.61 6.79 13.69
C TRP A 156 9.12 7.70 12.57
N GLN A 157 8.80 7.32 11.34
CA GLN A 157 8.94 8.14 10.14
C GLN A 157 7.57 8.35 9.50
N ASP A 158 7.22 9.61 9.22
CA ASP A 158 6.03 9.96 8.48
C ASP A 158 6.34 10.03 6.96
N VAL A 159 5.45 9.45 6.15
CA VAL A 159 5.50 9.51 4.69
C VAL A 159 4.22 10.15 4.19
N GLU A 160 4.36 11.32 3.57
CA GLU A 160 3.24 12.01 2.93
C GLU A 160 2.73 11.21 1.74
N PRO A 161 1.40 11.14 1.53
CA PRO A 161 0.82 10.27 0.53
C PRO A 161 0.82 10.90 -0.87
N ARG A 162 1.97 11.40 -1.33
CA ARG A 162 2.12 12.10 -2.62
C ARG A 162 2.06 11.14 -3.81
N GLY A 163 1.29 11.51 -4.85
CA GLY A 163 1.10 10.70 -6.06
C GLY A 163 2.41 10.21 -6.69
N GLY A 164 2.45 8.93 -7.05
CA GLY A 164 3.63 8.29 -7.64
C GLY A 164 4.64 7.75 -6.64
N THR A 165 4.52 8.11 -5.35
CA THR A 165 5.39 7.61 -4.28
C THR A 165 5.03 6.18 -3.93
N LEU A 166 6.04 5.30 -3.90
CA LEU A 166 5.92 3.94 -3.40
C LEU A 166 6.59 3.84 -2.03
N VAL A 167 5.89 3.26 -1.06
CA VAL A 167 6.46 2.80 0.20
C VAL A 167 6.47 1.27 0.19
N ALA A 168 7.59 0.67 0.59
CA ALA A 168 7.71 -0.76 0.80
C ALA A 168 8.25 -1.02 2.20
N PHE A 169 7.69 -1.99 2.92
CA PHE A 169 8.17 -2.40 4.25
C PHE A 169 7.91 -3.88 4.49
N LEU A 170 8.70 -4.50 5.37
CA LEU A 170 8.48 -5.87 5.81
C LEU A 170 7.21 -5.94 6.68
N SER A 171 6.36 -6.95 6.44
CA SER A 171 5.02 -7.07 7.04
C SER A 171 4.98 -7.65 8.45
#